data_AF-A0A7H8LXR5-F1
#
_entry.id   AF-A0A7H8LXR5-F1
#
_cell.length_a   1.000
_cell.length_b   1.000
_cell.length_c   1.000
_cell.angle_alpha   90.00
_cell.angle_beta   90.00
_cell.angle_gamma   90.00
#
_symmetry.space_group_name_H-M   'P 1'
#
loop_
_entity.id
_entity.type
_entity.pdbx_description
1 polymer ?
#
loop_
_entity_poly.entity_id
_entity_poly.type
_entity_poly.pdbx_seq_one_letter_code
_entity_poly.pdbx_strand_id
1 'polypeptide(L)'
;MARVIASGAPLHVAAPAEAAASPAPSNPYGVDVSRYDRGFDWGREDLAFGIAKATEGLRRDDPTFTENWTRIQRNGLVRGAFH
;
A
#
# COMPACT_ATOMS: atom_id res chain seq x y z
N MET A 1 53.29 -5.33 -7.46
CA MET A 1 52.42 -6.52 -7.61
C MET A 1 51.29 -6.41 -6.59
N ALA A 2 50.06 -6.54 -7.05
CA ALA A 2 48.81 -6.13 -6.42
C ALA A 2 48.31 -7.03 -5.29
N ARG A 3 47.54 -6.46 -4.36
CA ARG A 3 46.18 -6.96 -4.06
C ARG A 3 45.37 -5.93 -3.26
N VAL A 4 44.37 -5.37 -3.92
CA VAL A 4 43.21 -4.73 -3.29
C VAL A 4 42.29 -5.85 -2.83
N ILE A 5 41.88 -5.84 -1.56
CA ILE A 5 40.75 -6.64 -1.06
C ILE A 5 39.62 -5.67 -0.68
N ALA A 6 38.73 -5.40 -1.63
CA ALA A 6 37.49 -4.70 -1.35
C ALA A 6 36.49 -5.72 -0.78
N SER A 7 36.28 -5.69 0.53
CA SER A 7 35.19 -6.43 1.18
C SER A 7 33.90 -5.61 1.03
N GLY A 8 33.18 -5.82 -0.08
CA GLY A 8 31.85 -5.24 -0.28
C GLY A 8 30.81 -6.02 0.53
N ALA A 9 30.48 -5.55 1.72
CA ALA A 9 29.25 -5.97 2.40
C ALA A 9 28.04 -5.41 1.62
N PRO A 10 26.98 -6.18 1.39
CA PRO A 10 25.78 -5.63 0.77
C PRO A 10 25.18 -4.60 1.73
N LEU A 11 25.09 -3.35 1.27
CA LEU A 11 24.22 -2.36 1.90
C LEU A 11 22.80 -2.89 1.76
N HIS A 12 22.25 -3.43 2.84
CA HIS A 12 20.82 -3.63 2.94
C HIS A 12 20.21 -2.23 2.90
N VAL A 13 19.65 -1.84 1.74
CA VAL A 13 18.74 -0.69 1.69
C VAL A 13 17.61 -1.06 2.63
N ALA A 14 17.63 -0.49 3.83
CA ALA A 14 16.50 -0.54 4.73
C ALA A 14 15.31 0.02 3.96
N ALA A 15 14.21 -0.73 3.90
CA ALA A 15 12.93 -0.19 3.49
C ALA A 15 12.70 1.11 4.26
N PRO A 16 12.10 2.15 3.65
CA PRO A 16 11.84 3.40 4.35
C PRO A 16 11.11 3.06 5.64
N ALA A 17 11.65 3.53 6.75
CA ALA A 17 11.06 3.36 8.07
C ALA A 17 9.57 3.72 7.96
N GLU A 18 8.73 2.75 8.29
CA GLU A 18 7.29 2.94 8.43
C GLU A 18 7.12 4.06 9.45
N ALA A 19 6.89 5.28 8.95
CA ALA A 19 6.76 6.46 9.77
C ALA A 19 5.75 6.12 10.86
N ALA A 20 6.17 6.19 12.13
CA ALA A 20 5.38 5.77 13.26
C ALA A 20 3.99 6.41 13.15
N ALA A 21 3.01 5.60 12.75
CA ALA A 21 1.65 6.06 12.57
C ALA A 21 1.16 6.60 13.91
N SER A 22 0.53 7.77 13.91
CA SER A 22 -0.25 8.23 15.06
C SER A 22 -1.12 7.08 15.56
N PRO A 23 -1.33 6.94 16.88
CA PRO A 23 -2.12 5.85 17.41
C PRO A 23 -3.46 5.80 16.66
N ALA A 24 -3.72 4.67 16.03
CA ALA A 24 -4.94 4.50 15.25
C ALA A 24 -6.14 4.84 16.16
N PRO A 25 -7.18 5.50 15.63
CA PRO A 25 -8.39 5.76 16.40
C PRO A 25 -8.90 4.46 17.03
N SER A 26 -9.53 4.55 18.21
CA SER A 26 -9.99 3.38 18.98
C SER A 26 -10.98 2.48 18.25
N ASN A 27 -11.49 2.93 17.10
CA ASN A 27 -12.24 2.16 16.14
C ASN A 27 -11.97 2.71 14.72
N PRO A 28 -10.92 2.23 14.03
CA PRO A 28 -10.58 2.76 12.72
C PRO A 28 -11.66 2.43 11.70
N TYR A 29 -12.13 3.46 11.00
CA TYR A 29 -13.04 3.32 9.88
C TYR A 29 -12.23 3.24 8.58
N GLY A 30 -12.72 2.46 7.61
CA GLY A 30 -12.05 2.26 6.35
C GLY A 30 -13.00 1.72 5.30
N VAL A 31 -12.48 1.54 4.10
CA VAL A 31 -13.25 1.11 2.92
C VAL A 31 -12.52 -0.02 2.20
N ASP A 32 -13.28 -0.87 1.53
CA ASP A 32 -12.78 -1.71 0.45
C ASP A 32 -13.32 -1.22 -0.90
N VAL A 33 -12.50 -1.33 -1.94
CA VAL A 33 -12.83 -0.83 -3.28
C VAL A 33 -12.37 -1.80 -4.37
N SER A 34 -13.11 -1.82 -5.47
CA SER A 34 -12.93 -2.69 -6.63
C SER A 34 -13.22 -1.95 -7.94
N ARG A 35 -13.23 -2.66 -9.08
CA ARG A 35 -13.71 -2.12 -10.37
C ARG A 35 -15.15 -1.59 -10.34
N TYR A 36 -15.96 -2.02 -9.37
CA TYR A 36 -17.37 -1.67 -9.27
C TYR A 36 -17.61 -0.30 -8.60
N ASP A 37 -16.61 0.21 -7.86
CA ASP A 37 -16.71 1.42 -7.04
C ASP A 37 -16.25 2.68 -7.81
N ARG A 38 -16.73 2.80 -9.05
CA ARG A 38 -16.31 3.89 -9.94
C ARG A 38 -16.73 5.24 -9.35
N GLY A 39 -15.77 6.17 -9.30
CA GLY A 39 -16.03 7.53 -8.81
C GLY A 39 -16.04 7.67 -7.29
N PHE A 40 -15.51 6.68 -6.56
CA PHE A 40 -15.28 6.81 -5.12
C PHE A 40 -14.51 8.11 -4.79
N ASP A 41 -15.02 8.87 -3.83
CA ASP A 41 -14.39 10.10 -3.36
C ASP A 41 -13.29 9.79 -2.33
N TRP A 42 -12.05 10.03 -2.75
CA TRP A 42 -10.86 9.80 -1.94
C TRP A 42 -10.55 10.96 -0.98
N GLY A 43 -11.25 12.10 -1.09
CA GLY A 43 -11.06 13.25 -0.20
C GLY A 43 -11.69 13.10 1.18
N ARG A 44 -12.18 11.90 1.51
CA ARG A 44 -12.78 11.60 2.81
C ARG A 44 -11.73 11.60 3.92
N GLU A 45 -11.92 12.47 4.91
CA GLU A 45 -11.02 12.63 6.05
C GLU A 45 -11.25 11.59 7.17
N ASP A 46 -12.34 10.82 7.12
CA ASP A 46 -12.72 9.85 8.16
C ASP A 46 -12.12 8.44 7.96
N LEU A 47 -11.31 8.26 6.92
CA LEU A 47 -10.68 6.98 6.59
C LEU A 47 -9.33 6.84 7.30
N ALA A 48 -9.13 5.70 7.95
CA ALA A 48 -7.84 5.28 8.51
C ALA A 48 -7.12 4.26 7.60
N PHE A 49 -7.87 3.49 6.80
CA PHE A 49 -7.32 2.48 5.90
C PHE A 49 -8.19 2.30 4.65
N GLY A 50 -7.57 1.73 3.61
CA GLY A 50 -8.26 1.28 2.41
C GLY A 50 -7.75 -0.08 1.95
N ILE A 51 -8.66 -0.92 1.43
CA ILE A 51 -8.35 -2.24 0.90
C ILE A 51 -8.75 -2.29 -0.59
N ALA A 52 -7.81 -2.62 -1.48
CA ALA A 52 -8.10 -2.72 -2.91
C ALA A 52 -8.23 -4.17 -3.35
N LYS A 53 -9.29 -4.51 -4.09
CA LYS A 53 -9.40 -5.83 -4.74
C LYS A 53 -8.23 -6.01 -5.71
N ALA A 54 -7.47 -7.08 -5.58
CA ALA A 54 -6.36 -7.41 -6.45
C ALA A 54 -6.78 -8.41 -7.55
N THR A 55 -7.54 -9.43 -7.17
CA THR A 55 -7.87 -10.58 -8.04
C THR A 55 -9.28 -11.09 -7.76
N GLU A 56 -9.77 -12.04 -8.55
CA GLU A 56 -11.01 -12.79 -8.36
C GLU A 56 -10.87 -14.21 -8.93
N GLY A 57 -10.91 -15.21 -8.05
CA GLY A 57 -10.66 -16.58 -8.44
C GLY A 57 -9.30 -16.75 -9.12
N LEU A 58 -9.12 -17.80 -9.91
CA LEU A 58 -7.77 -18.20 -10.31
C LEU A 58 -7.11 -17.36 -11.41
N ARG A 59 -7.87 -16.51 -12.13
CA ARG A 59 -7.39 -15.92 -13.42
C ARG A 59 -7.82 -14.49 -13.70
N ARG A 60 -8.53 -13.82 -12.79
CA ARG A 60 -9.03 -12.46 -13.06
C ARG A 60 -8.34 -11.48 -12.13
N ASP A 61 -7.59 -10.56 -12.71
CA ASP A 61 -7.09 -9.39 -11.99
C ASP A 61 -8.18 -8.31 -11.94
N ASP A 62 -8.17 -7.48 -10.90
CA ASP A 62 -8.97 -6.26 -10.88
C ASP A 62 -8.25 -5.12 -11.63
N PRO A 63 -8.82 -4.60 -12.73
CA PRO A 63 -8.16 -3.60 -13.55
C PRO A 63 -7.96 -2.26 -12.80
N THR A 64 -8.66 -2.02 -11.70
CA THR A 64 -8.51 -0.77 -10.92
C THR A 64 -7.56 -0.91 -9.73
N PHE A 65 -6.99 -2.10 -9.49
CA PHE A 65 -6.11 -2.34 -8.33
C PHE A 65 -4.98 -1.32 -8.23
N THR A 66 -4.24 -1.10 -9.33
CA THR A 66 -3.09 -0.18 -9.34
C THR A 66 -3.51 1.26 -9.02
N GLU A 67 -4.65 1.70 -9.55
CA GLU A 67 -5.18 3.04 -9.28
C GLU A 67 -5.58 3.17 -7.81
N ASN A 68 -6.41 2.25 -7.31
CA ASN A 68 -6.88 2.26 -5.93
C ASN A 68 -5.71 2.16 -4.95
N TRP A 69 -4.75 1.25 -5.19
CA TRP A 69 -3.54 1.11 -4.38
C TRP A 69 -2.74 2.41 -4.28
N THR A 70 -2.60 3.11 -5.39
CA THR A 70 -1.90 4.40 -5.46
C THR A 70 -2.69 5.49 -4.73
N ARG A 71 -4.02 5.51 -4.85
CA ARG A 71 -4.86 6.50 -4.17
C ARG A 71 -4.86 6.29 -2.66
N ILE A 72 -4.92 5.07 -2.15
CA ILE A 72 -4.81 4.78 -0.72
C ILE A 72 -3.47 5.32 -0.17
N GLN A 73 -2.37 5.09 -0.90
CA GLN A 73 -1.05 5.62 -0.52
C GLN A 73 -1.00 7.15 -0.52
N ARG A 74 -1.52 7.79 -1.56
CA ARG A 74 -1.49 9.26 -1.71
C ARG A 74 -2.29 9.97 -0.63
N ASN A 75 -3.32 9.33 -0.08
CA ASN A 75 -4.11 9.85 1.03
C ASN A 75 -3.55 9.47 2.42
N GLY A 76 -2.36 8.87 2.49
CA GLY A 76 -1.72 8.53 3.76
C GLY A 76 -2.41 7.41 4.55
N LEU A 77 -3.26 6.63 3.89
CA LEU A 77 -4.04 5.57 4.52
C LEU A 77 -3.23 4.26 4.62
N VAL A 78 -3.49 3.45 5.64
CA VAL A 78 -2.99 2.06 5.71
C VAL A 78 -3.58 1.27 4.53
N ARG A 79 -2.74 0.47 3.86
CA ARG A 79 -3.11 -0.27 2.65
C ARG A 79 -3.30 -1.76 2.90
N GLY A 80 -4.39 -2.30 2.38
CA GLY A 80 -4.63 -3.74 2.25
C GLY A 80 -4.99 -4.13 0.82
N ALA A 81 -4.91 -5.43 0.53
CA ALA A 81 -5.38 -6.00 -0.73
C ALA A 81 -6.19 -7.28 -0.46
N PHE A 82 -7.20 -7.58 -1.28
CA PHE A 82 -8.00 -8.80 -1.17
C PHE A 82 -8.19 -9.53 -2.51
N HIS A 83 -8.62 -10.79 -2.44
CA HIS A 83 -8.84 -11.72 -3.55
C HIS A 83 -10.31 -12.13 -3.65
#